data_AF-A0A9W6XYF4-F1
#
_entry.id   AF-A0A9W6XYF4-F1
#
_cell.length_a   1.000
_cell.length_b   1.000
_cell.length_c   1.000
_cell.angle_alpha   90.00
_cell.angle_beta   90.00
_cell.angle_gamma   90.00
#
_symmetry.space_group_name_H-M   'P 1'
#
loop_
_entity.id
_entity.type
_entity.pdbx_description
1 polymer ?
#
loop_
_entity_poly.entity_id
_entity_poly.type
_entity_poly.pdbx_seq_one_letter_code
_entity_poly.pdbx_strand_id
1 'polypeptide(L)'
;MMVSCCLKSTSVLLVAASILSQVTSHSTCTLNDFEHCAVESFTSLSDDGSVLIYPGGNTRCAFDDYQDPITGFTTNSTYFFQVFPNTNQDKSKLMIFFQGGGGCADDNTCAFGLECSLAENALFTTVATVRGAGVIDRFMVDNMFKDWNVVFVPYCTGDVHVGNKLFPAFESGIEKSLGNPQCLEKNLPMHMNGYNNSKSALNWALQNFPDVEDLVVGGASAGSFGAQFFSNHIADMWSVDAKGTQFSVMADSYVGVFPENRPVPALLKYFGACENGLAFPADIAAVCNTKNSSVVDLVEAIIEAQPNSKWLFINSKGDEVQRYYYAIVEEGIQGYPFPHLMSEDILYANMSAILDAYKTVSPFIYTFYVEGDHHIFLMEKNFTSYKSDEGLLLGDVLNEWLASNFSTVRPPVFAAGDL
;
A
#
# COMPACT_ATOMS: atom_id res chain seq x y z
N MET A 1 -1.45 -8.97 19.08
CA MET A 1 -1.05 -9.77 17.92
C MET A 1 -1.72 -9.20 16.68
N MET A 2 -1.35 -7.99 16.23
CA MET A 2 -1.93 -7.42 15.00
C MET A 2 -0.90 -6.94 13.96
N VAL A 3 0.41 -6.89 14.29
CA VAL A 3 1.48 -6.71 13.28
C VAL A 3 2.71 -7.62 13.52
N SER A 4 2.70 -8.48 14.55
CA SER A 4 3.84 -9.35 14.85
C SER A 4 3.38 -10.76 15.21
N CYS A 5 3.22 -11.62 14.21
CA CYS A 5 3.16 -13.07 14.44
C CYS A 5 3.88 -13.83 13.34
N CYS A 6 5.22 -13.80 13.37
CA CYS A 6 6.04 -14.89 12.83
C CYS A 6 7.48 -14.82 13.38
N LEU A 7 7.66 -15.20 14.65
CA LEU A 7 8.93 -15.81 15.12
C LEU A 7 8.61 -16.76 16.27
N LYS A 8 8.64 -18.07 16.00
CA LYS A 8 8.49 -19.12 17.02
C LYS A 8 9.68 -19.07 17.99
N SER A 9 9.38 -19.02 19.29
CA SER A 9 10.34 -19.06 20.39
C SER A 9 11.10 -20.38 20.47
N THR A 10 12.43 -20.33 20.46
CA THR A 10 13.30 -21.34 21.08
C THR A 10 14.27 -20.64 22.01
N SER A 11 14.19 -20.97 23.30
CA SER A 11 15.00 -20.40 24.38
C SER A 11 16.48 -20.73 24.21
N VAL A 12 17.33 -19.71 24.10
CA VAL A 12 18.79 -19.83 24.23
C VAL A 12 19.29 -18.71 25.15
N LEU A 13 20.12 -19.10 26.13
CA LEU A 13 20.71 -18.24 27.15
C LEU A 13 21.36 -16.98 26.57
N LEU A 14 21.11 -15.83 27.23
CA LEU A 14 21.79 -14.56 26.99
C LEU A 14 23.30 -14.69 27.24
N VAL A 15 24.09 -14.46 26.20
CA VAL A 15 25.43 -13.87 26.32
C VAL A 15 25.35 -12.49 25.69
N ALA A 16 25.50 -11.46 26.50
CA ALA A 16 25.50 -10.07 26.07
C ALA A 16 26.74 -9.79 25.21
N ALA A 17 26.60 -9.90 23.89
CA ALA A 17 27.51 -9.28 22.94
C ALA A 17 26.97 -7.89 22.62
N SER A 18 27.71 -6.86 23.02
CA SER A 18 27.49 -5.48 22.61
C SER A 18 27.59 -5.38 21.09
N ILE A 19 26.45 -5.36 20.41
CA ILE A 19 26.35 -5.09 18.98
C ILE A 19 26.59 -3.59 18.82
N LEU A 20 27.76 -3.22 18.30
CA LEU A 20 27.91 -1.91 17.68
C LEU A 20 26.90 -1.85 16.54
N SER A 21 25.92 -0.95 16.65
CA SER A 21 25.03 -0.59 15.57
C SER A 21 25.88 -0.12 14.39
N GLN A 22 26.01 -0.95 13.34
CA GLN A 22 26.41 -0.44 12.04
C GLN A 22 25.28 0.48 11.60
N VAL A 23 25.53 1.80 11.70
CA VAL A 23 24.66 2.80 11.09
C VAL A 23 24.76 2.56 9.59
N THR A 24 23.75 1.91 9.00
CA THR A 24 23.63 1.83 7.55
C THR A 24 23.46 3.26 7.06
N SER A 25 24.53 3.81 6.48
CA SER A 25 24.50 5.15 5.91
C SER A 25 23.64 5.11 4.66
N HIS A 26 22.39 5.51 4.77
CA HIS A 26 21.54 5.68 3.60
C HIS A 26 22.02 6.89 2.80
N SER A 27 22.08 6.75 1.47
CA SER A 27 22.19 7.89 0.57
C SER A 27 20.88 8.67 0.64
N THR A 28 20.98 9.99 0.81
CA THR A 28 19.82 10.86 1.01
C THR A 28 19.91 12.10 0.13
N CYS A 29 18.76 12.61 -0.31
CA CYS A 29 18.66 13.90 -0.97
C CYS A 29 17.43 14.66 -0.43
N THR A 30 17.57 15.97 -0.23
CA THR A 30 16.49 16.82 0.32
C THR A 30 16.07 17.84 -0.72
N LEU A 31 14.80 17.78 -1.14
CA LEU A 31 14.24 18.71 -2.10
C LEU A 31 14.16 20.13 -1.50
N ASN A 32 14.66 21.10 -2.25
CA ASN A 32 14.57 22.52 -1.93
C ASN A 32 14.74 23.36 -3.21
N ASP A 33 14.75 24.70 -3.08
CA ASP A 33 14.87 25.62 -4.22
C ASP A 33 16.16 25.47 -5.04
N PHE A 34 17.20 24.83 -4.47
CA PHE A 34 18.50 24.64 -5.11
C PHE A 34 18.80 23.19 -5.48
N GLU A 35 18.23 22.23 -4.74
CA GLU A 35 18.43 20.79 -4.96
C GLU A 35 17.11 20.15 -5.38
N HIS A 36 17.08 19.66 -6.62
CA HIS A 36 15.91 19.02 -7.22
C HIS A 36 15.97 17.48 -7.14
N CYS A 37 17.02 16.93 -6.54
CA CYS A 37 17.24 15.49 -6.42
C CYS A 37 17.06 14.78 -7.76
N ALA A 38 17.68 15.30 -8.82
CA ALA A 38 17.59 14.72 -10.14
C ALA A 38 18.20 13.31 -10.14
N VAL A 39 17.51 12.33 -10.70
CA VAL A 39 17.97 10.93 -10.69
C VAL A 39 19.35 10.75 -11.33
N GLU A 40 19.71 11.60 -12.28
CA GLU A 40 21.00 11.61 -12.97
C GLU A 40 22.15 12.17 -12.10
N SER A 41 21.84 12.94 -11.04
CA SER A 41 22.85 13.51 -10.14
C SER A 41 23.23 12.59 -8.99
N PHE A 42 22.58 11.43 -8.85
CA PHE A 42 22.88 10.46 -7.81
C PHE A 42 24.25 9.82 -8.05
N THR A 43 25.25 10.28 -7.29
CA THR A 43 26.64 9.81 -7.37
C THR A 43 26.95 8.66 -6.42
N SER A 44 26.09 8.44 -5.42
CA SER A 44 26.21 7.34 -4.45
C SER A 44 24.83 6.79 -4.10
N LEU A 45 24.76 5.46 -3.98
CA LEU A 45 23.56 4.74 -3.58
C LEU A 45 23.83 4.05 -2.24
N SER A 46 22.77 3.82 -1.48
CA SER A 46 22.80 2.97 -0.29
C SER A 46 23.14 1.51 -0.67
N ASP A 47 23.41 0.66 0.31
CA ASP A 47 23.73 -0.76 0.09
C ASP A 47 22.60 -1.53 -0.62
N ASP A 48 21.34 -1.15 -0.37
CA ASP A 48 20.16 -1.69 -1.08
C ASP A 48 19.97 -1.08 -2.49
N GLY A 49 20.88 -0.20 -2.90
CA GLY A 49 20.86 0.46 -4.20
C GLY A 49 19.85 1.59 -4.31
N SER A 50 19.42 2.17 -3.19
CA SER A 50 18.45 3.26 -3.15
C SER A 50 19.01 4.61 -2.68
N VAL A 51 18.23 5.67 -2.93
CA VAL A 51 18.36 7.00 -2.32
C VAL A 51 17.06 7.36 -1.63
N LEU A 52 17.12 7.88 -0.41
CA LEU A 52 15.96 8.44 0.29
C LEU A 52 15.78 9.90 -0.09
N ILE A 53 14.60 10.25 -0.58
CA ILE A 53 14.25 11.62 -0.95
C ILE A 53 13.37 12.20 0.14
N TYR A 54 13.81 13.32 0.71
CA TYR A 54 13.08 14.10 1.70
C TYR A 54 12.39 15.27 1.00
N PRO A 55 11.08 15.16 0.69
CA PRO A 55 10.37 16.19 -0.07
C PRO A 55 10.09 17.48 0.72
N GLY A 56 10.02 17.40 2.05
CA GLY A 56 9.67 18.54 2.89
C GLY A 56 8.28 19.11 2.57
N GLY A 57 8.12 20.43 2.70
CA GLY A 57 6.85 21.09 2.45
C GLY A 57 5.73 20.56 3.37
N ASN A 58 4.63 20.12 2.77
CA ASN A 58 3.46 19.62 3.50
C ASN A 58 3.50 18.10 3.78
N THR A 59 4.58 17.40 3.44
CA THR A 59 4.66 15.95 3.70
C THR A 59 4.95 15.68 5.16
N ARG A 60 4.27 14.68 5.73
CA ARG A 60 4.45 14.24 7.11
C ARG A 60 3.73 12.93 7.41
N CYS A 61 4.12 12.26 8.48
CA CYS A 61 3.41 11.12 9.04
C CYS A 61 2.29 11.54 10.02
N ALA A 62 1.53 10.53 10.48
CA ALA A 62 0.28 10.67 11.22
C ALA A 62 0.37 11.55 12.48
N PHE A 63 1.46 11.44 13.24
CA PHE A 63 1.59 12.10 14.53
C PHE A 63 2.85 12.95 14.58
N ASP A 64 2.86 13.93 15.50
CA ASP A 64 4.10 14.62 15.88
C ASP A 64 5.06 13.63 16.57
N ASP A 65 6.34 13.98 16.63
CA ASP A 65 7.40 13.12 17.17
C ASP A 65 7.12 12.74 18.62
N TYR A 66 7.10 11.43 18.89
CA TYR A 66 6.89 10.88 20.21
C TYR A 66 7.66 9.57 20.36
N GLN A 67 8.19 9.35 21.56
CA GLN A 67 8.83 8.09 21.94
C GLN A 67 8.34 7.69 23.32
N ASP A 68 7.70 6.53 23.38
CA ASP A 68 7.30 5.92 24.65
C ASP A 68 8.44 5.07 25.22
N PRO A 69 8.97 5.40 26.41
CA PRO A 69 10.04 4.61 27.01
C PRO A 69 9.56 3.28 27.62
N ILE A 70 8.23 3.09 27.78
CA ILE A 70 7.66 1.91 28.44
C ILE A 70 7.28 0.86 27.39
N THR A 71 6.52 1.27 26.37
CA THR A 71 6.05 0.37 25.31
C THR A 71 7.00 0.28 24.12
N GLY A 72 7.93 1.24 23.99
CA GLY A 72 8.79 1.36 22.82
C GLY A 72 8.09 1.91 21.57
N PHE A 73 6.81 2.31 21.69
CA PHE A 73 6.08 2.95 20.60
C PHE A 73 6.75 4.26 20.18
N THR A 74 6.90 4.45 18.87
CA THR A 74 7.49 5.66 18.31
C THR A 74 6.63 6.22 17.19
N THR A 75 6.68 7.54 17.07
CA THR A 75 6.15 8.28 15.93
C THR A 75 7.25 9.20 15.43
N ASN A 76 7.26 9.44 14.13
CA ASN A 76 8.20 10.36 13.50
C ASN A 76 7.43 11.10 12.42
N SER A 77 7.27 12.39 12.61
CA SER A 77 6.55 13.27 11.71
C SER A 77 7.22 13.40 10.34
N THR A 78 8.53 13.14 10.25
CA THR A 78 9.28 13.28 9.00
C THR A 78 8.91 12.19 8.00
N TYR A 79 8.54 12.62 6.79
CA TYR A 79 8.29 11.75 5.66
C TYR A 79 9.45 11.77 4.66
N PHE A 80 9.70 10.62 4.04
CA PHE A 80 10.57 10.47 2.87
C PHE A 80 9.97 9.40 1.95
N PHE A 81 10.37 9.40 0.68
CA PHE A 81 10.15 8.26 -0.21
C PHE A 81 11.49 7.72 -0.70
N GLN A 82 11.49 6.47 -1.16
CA GLN A 82 12.71 5.75 -1.51
C GLN A 82 12.75 5.50 -3.01
N VAL A 83 13.90 5.80 -3.63
CA VAL A 83 14.09 5.69 -5.06
C VAL A 83 15.19 4.68 -5.36
N PHE A 84 14.90 3.74 -6.25
CA PHE A 84 15.87 2.81 -6.81
C PHE A 84 16.06 3.15 -8.28
N PRO A 85 17.11 3.91 -8.64
CA PRO A 85 17.35 4.23 -10.03
C PRO A 85 17.85 3.01 -10.81
N ASN A 86 17.49 2.93 -12.08
CA ASN A 86 18.11 1.99 -13.01
C ASN A 86 19.62 2.27 -13.09
N THR A 87 20.45 1.23 -12.96
CA THR A 87 21.92 1.37 -12.89
C THR A 87 22.58 1.80 -14.19
N ASN A 88 21.90 1.60 -15.32
CA ASN A 88 22.32 2.05 -16.65
C ASN A 88 21.70 3.39 -17.05
N GLN A 89 21.02 4.07 -16.12
CA GLN A 89 20.29 5.33 -16.34
C GLN A 89 19.19 5.23 -17.41
N ASP A 90 18.69 4.02 -17.70
CA ASP A 90 17.52 3.83 -18.55
C ASP A 90 16.28 4.32 -17.81
N LYS A 91 15.52 5.21 -18.44
CA LYS A 91 14.31 5.84 -17.89
C LYS A 91 13.01 5.30 -18.50
N SER A 92 13.08 4.32 -19.40
CA SER A 92 11.92 3.80 -20.13
C SER A 92 10.93 3.03 -19.24
N LYS A 93 11.38 2.47 -18.10
CA LYS A 93 10.55 1.65 -17.22
C LYS A 93 10.50 2.20 -15.81
N LEU A 94 9.29 2.40 -15.29
CA LEU A 94 9.03 2.94 -13.96
C LEU A 94 8.00 2.08 -13.23
N MET A 95 8.33 1.70 -12.01
CA MET A 95 7.37 1.19 -11.02
C MET A 95 7.19 2.20 -9.90
N ILE A 96 5.95 2.54 -9.58
CA ILE A 96 5.57 3.27 -8.38
C ILE A 96 4.92 2.27 -7.42
N PHE A 97 5.49 2.06 -6.25
CA PHE A 97 5.03 1.02 -5.32
C PHE A 97 4.62 1.59 -3.97
N PHE A 98 3.34 1.43 -3.60
CA PHE A 98 2.79 1.89 -2.33
C PHE A 98 2.95 0.86 -1.22
N GLN A 99 3.53 1.27 -0.10
CA GLN A 99 3.72 0.41 1.05
C GLN A 99 2.40 0.08 1.76
N GLY A 100 2.28 -1.14 2.30
CA GLY A 100 1.25 -1.49 3.27
C GLY A 100 1.55 -1.04 4.70
N GLY A 101 0.79 -1.57 5.66
CA GLY A 101 1.04 -1.31 7.08
C GLY A 101 -0.20 -0.89 7.84
N GLY A 102 -1.33 -1.56 7.59
CA GLY A 102 -2.57 -1.40 8.34
C GLY A 102 -3.36 -0.12 8.04
N GLY A 103 -4.26 0.27 8.94
CA GLY A 103 -5.07 1.47 8.79
C GLY A 103 -6.01 1.65 9.97
N CYS A 104 -6.53 2.86 10.14
CA CYS A 104 -7.64 3.10 11.06
C CYS A 104 -8.97 3.16 10.30
N ALA A 105 -10.10 3.15 11.01
CA ALA A 105 -11.44 3.08 10.42
C ALA A 105 -12.45 4.07 11.04
N ASP A 106 -12.15 4.59 12.24
CA ASP A 106 -13.01 5.45 13.04
C ASP A 106 -12.20 6.25 14.08
N ASP A 107 -12.89 7.11 14.83
CA ASP A 107 -12.27 8.01 15.80
C ASP A 107 -11.42 7.29 16.86
N ASN A 108 -11.82 6.08 17.28
CA ASN A 108 -11.07 5.29 18.25
C ASN A 108 -9.80 4.71 17.64
N THR A 109 -9.96 4.03 16.51
CA THR A 109 -8.86 3.37 15.78
C THR A 109 -7.85 4.36 15.22
N CYS A 110 -8.22 5.62 15.03
CA CYS A 110 -7.32 6.68 14.59
C CYS A 110 -6.67 7.45 15.76
N ALA A 111 -7.06 7.15 17.01
CA ALA A 111 -6.59 7.90 18.18
C ALA A 111 -5.14 7.60 18.53
N PHE A 112 -4.33 8.63 18.73
CA PHE A 112 -2.94 8.49 19.20
C PHE A 112 -2.85 7.62 20.46
N GLY A 113 -3.74 7.86 21.44
CA GLY A 113 -3.71 7.16 22.72
C GLY A 113 -3.90 5.65 22.54
N LEU A 114 -4.74 5.24 21.60
CA LEU A 114 -4.97 3.84 21.28
C LEU A 114 -3.73 3.23 20.61
N GLU A 115 -3.21 3.86 19.57
CA GLU A 115 -2.03 3.38 18.84
C GLU A 115 -0.82 3.23 19.77
N CYS A 116 -0.56 4.24 20.61
CA CYS A 116 0.49 4.21 21.62
C CYS A 116 0.30 3.07 22.63
N SER A 117 -0.95 2.85 23.07
CA SER A 117 -1.28 1.81 24.03
C SER A 117 -1.19 0.40 23.46
N LEU A 118 -1.39 0.24 22.14
CA LEU A 118 -1.24 -1.03 21.43
C LEU A 118 0.24 -1.31 21.09
N ALA A 119 1.06 -0.27 20.96
CA ALA A 119 2.50 -0.35 20.77
C ALA A 119 2.91 -1.16 19.53
N GLU A 120 3.60 -2.29 19.70
CA GLU A 120 3.94 -3.22 18.59
C GLU A 120 2.70 -3.80 17.89
N ASN A 121 1.51 -3.65 18.48
CA ASN A 121 0.22 -4.05 17.91
C ASN A 121 -0.62 -2.87 17.43
N ALA A 122 -0.01 -1.69 17.27
CA ALA A 122 -0.63 -0.55 16.60
C ALA A 122 -1.32 -0.98 15.30
N LEU A 123 -2.48 -0.40 15.01
CA LEU A 123 -3.31 -0.75 13.86
C LEU A 123 -2.70 -0.30 12.55
N PHE A 124 -1.78 0.66 12.60
CA PHE A 124 -1.04 1.11 11.43
C PHE A 124 0.38 1.55 11.75
N THR A 125 1.23 1.58 10.72
CA THR A 125 2.60 2.10 10.84
C THR A 125 2.57 3.63 10.99
N THR A 126 3.30 4.17 11.95
CA THR A 126 3.33 5.61 12.28
C THR A 126 4.62 6.32 11.87
N VAL A 127 5.54 5.59 11.22
CA VAL A 127 6.85 6.07 10.78
C VAL A 127 7.12 5.66 9.33
N ALA A 128 7.68 6.55 8.53
CA ALA A 128 8.15 6.17 7.20
C ALA A 128 9.32 5.18 7.35
N THR A 129 9.27 4.06 6.61
CA THR A 129 10.29 3.00 6.72
C THR A 129 10.94 2.72 5.37
N VAL A 130 12.24 2.45 5.42
CA VAL A 130 13.02 1.97 4.28
C VAL A 130 12.66 0.51 4.01
N ARG A 131 12.58 0.12 2.74
CA ARG A 131 12.43 -1.27 2.30
C ARG A 131 13.44 -1.61 1.22
N GLY A 132 13.70 -2.90 1.01
CA GLY A 132 14.68 -3.38 0.03
C GLY A 132 14.54 -4.88 -0.18
N ALA A 133 13.29 -5.35 -0.23
CA ALA A 133 12.92 -6.77 -0.31
C ALA A 133 11.75 -6.97 -1.28
N GLY A 134 11.62 -8.18 -1.82
CA GLY A 134 10.54 -8.54 -2.73
C GLY A 134 10.67 -7.88 -4.09
N VAL A 135 9.55 -7.39 -4.63
CA VAL A 135 9.44 -6.83 -5.98
C VAL A 135 10.35 -5.61 -6.20
N ILE A 136 10.78 -4.93 -5.14
CA ILE A 136 11.71 -3.79 -5.20
C ILE A 136 13.18 -4.20 -4.97
N ASP A 137 13.46 -5.46 -4.65
CA ASP A 137 14.82 -5.97 -4.43
C ASP A 137 15.54 -6.18 -5.76
N ARG A 138 16.50 -5.32 -6.05
CA ARG A 138 17.28 -5.37 -7.28
C ARG A 138 18.39 -6.42 -7.28
N PHE A 139 18.70 -7.02 -6.13
CA PHE A 139 19.72 -8.07 -6.00
C PHE A 139 19.11 -9.47 -6.07
N MET A 140 17.78 -9.58 -6.06
CA MET A 140 17.07 -10.81 -6.34
C MET A 140 17.20 -11.18 -7.82
N VAL A 141 17.87 -12.29 -8.11
CA VAL A 141 18.32 -12.68 -9.45
C VAL A 141 17.15 -12.82 -10.44
N ASP A 142 16.05 -13.39 -9.97
CA ASP A 142 14.81 -13.70 -10.69
C ASP A 142 13.74 -12.60 -10.57
N ASN A 143 14.07 -11.45 -9.97
CA ASN A 143 13.15 -10.31 -9.96
C ASN A 143 13.11 -9.63 -11.34
N MET A 144 11.93 -9.66 -11.97
CA MET A 144 11.64 -9.05 -13.27
C MET A 144 11.65 -7.51 -13.25
N PHE A 145 11.64 -6.90 -12.07
CA PHE A 145 11.73 -5.46 -11.87
C PHE A 145 13.12 -4.96 -11.44
N LYS A 146 14.13 -5.85 -11.32
CA LYS A 146 15.45 -5.48 -10.79
C LYS A 146 16.20 -4.38 -11.56
N ASP A 147 15.88 -4.26 -12.84
CA ASP A 147 16.42 -3.26 -13.77
C ASP A 147 15.39 -2.14 -14.06
N TRP A 148 14.32 -2.01 -13.29
CA TRP A 148 13.38 -0.90 -13.42
C TRP A 148 13.81 0.27 -12.53
N ASN A 149 13.35 1.48 -12.88
CA ASN A 149 13.32 2.54 -11.88
C ASN A 149 12.16 2.23 -10.93
N VAL A 150 12.39 2.35 -9.62
CA VAL A 150 11.35 2.15 -8.62
C VAL A 150 11.25 3.38 -7.73
N VAL A 151 10.04 3.91 -7.60
CA VAL A 151 9.67 4.90 -6.58
C VAL A 151 8.80 4.20 -5.55
N PHE A 152 9.39 3.84 -4.43
CA PHE A 152 8.69 3.25 -3.30
C PHE A 152 8.15 4.35 -2.40
N VAL A 153 6.85 4.30 -2.10
CA VAL A 153 6.09 5.29 -1.35
C VAL A 153 5.78 4.71 0.04
N PRO A 154 6.54 5.06 1.09
CA PRO A 154 6.29 4.57 2.44
C PRO A 154 4.92 4.99 2.97
N TYR A 155 4.39 4.18 3.88
CA TYR A 155 3.10 4.44 4.51
C TYR A 155 3.27 4.69 6.00
N CYS A 156 2.74 5.82 6.47
CA CYS A 156 2.86 6.21 7.87
C CYS A 156 1.69 7.07 8.40
N THR A 157 0.55 7.02 7.70
CA THR A 157 -0.54 8.00 7.88
C THR A 157 -1.87 7.38 8.28
N GLY A 158 -2.01 6.06 8.32
CA GLY A 158 -3.23 5.37 8.78
C GLY A 158 -4.47 5.52 7.86
N ASP A 159 -4.31 6.22 6.74
CA ASP A 159 -5.36 6.70 5.83
C ASP A 159 -5.29 6.09 4.42
N VAL A 160 -4.66 4.92 4.29
CA VAL A 160 -4.47 4.15 3.05
C VAL A 160 -3.92 4.98 1.87
N HIS A 161 -3.01 5.92 2.15
CA HIS A 161 -2.33 6.83 1.21
C HIS A 161 -3.15 7.97 0.65
N VAL A 162 -4.43 8.11 1.01
CA VAL A 162 -5.37 8.99 0.30
C VAL A 162 -5.94 10.11 1.17
N GLY A 163 -5.70 10.06 2.47
CA GLY A 163 -6.19 11.07 3.40
C GLY A 163 -5.60 12.46 3.17
N ASN A 164 -6.44 13.47 3.39
CA ASN A 164 -6.04 14.88 3.39
C ASN A 164 -6.89 15.69 4.38
N LYS A 165 -6.67 15.40 5.67
CA LYS A 165 -7.48 15.96 6.76
C LYS A 165 -6.70 15.98 8.06
N LEU A 166 -6.97 16.99 8.89
CA LEU A 166 -6.55 17.00 10.29
C LEU A 166 -7.69 16.43 11.13
N PHE A 167 -7.42 15.32 11.79
CA PHE A 167 -8.31 14.72 12.77
C PHE A 167 -7.91 15.24 14.17
N PRO A 168 -8.80 15.95 14.89
CA PRO A 168 -8.50 16.45 16.23
C PRO A 168 -8.07 15.34 17.18
N ALA A 169 -7.33 15.70 18.23
CA ALA A 169 -7.01 14.75 19.29
C ALA A 169 -8.30 14.16 19.88
N PHE A 170 -8.32 12.83 20.04
CA PHE A 170 -9.46 12.08 20.51
C PHE A 170 -9.00 11.00 21.49
N GLU A 171 -9.77 10.80 22.55
CA GLU A 171 -9.61 9.71 23.52
C GLU A 171 -11.01 9.28 23.97
N SER A 172 -11.33 8.00 23.83
CA SER A 172 -12.64 7.48 24.29
C SER A 172 -12.61 6.94 25.71
N GLY A 173 -11.41 6.75 26.27
CA GLY A 173 -11.19 6.11 27.55
C GLY A 173 -11.02 4.60 27.46
N ILE A 174 -11.21 3.98 26.29
CA ILE A 174 -10.90 2.55 26.07
C ILE A 174 -9.42 2.28 26.36
N GLU A 175 -8.55 3.22 25.99
CA GLU A 175 -7.10 3.18 26.14
C GLU A 175 -6.68 2.99 27.61
N LYS A 176 -7.48 3.50 28.57
CA LYS A 176 -7.25 3.31 30.01
C LYS A 176 -7.26 1.83 30.40
N SER A 177 -8.06 1.02 29.72
CA SER A 177 -8.14 -0.43 30.00
C SER A 177 -6.91 -1.20 29.50
N LEU A 178 -6.11 -0.62 28.61
CA LEU A 178 -4.91 -1.24 28.04
C LEU A 178 -3.67 -1.12 28.96
N GLY A 179 -3.80 -0.44 30.11
CA GLY A 179 -2.74 -0.42 31.13
C GLY A 179 -1.55 0.47 30.80
N ASN A 180 -1.70 1.41 29.85
CA ASN A 180 -0.64 2.33 29.41
C ASN A 180 -1.01 3.79 29.69
N PRO A 181 -1.10 4.22 30.97
CA PRO A 181 -1.50 5.59 31.33
C PRO A 181 -0.56 6.66 30.76
N GLN A 182 0.69 6.31 30.48
CA GLN A 182 1.66 7.20 29.85
C GLN A 182 1.30 7.58 28.41
N CYS A 183 0.41 6.84 27.74
CA CYS A 183 -0.08 7.14 26.39
C CYS A 183 -1.27 8.10 26.36
N LEU A 184 -1.85 8.40 27.53
CA LEU A 184 -3.05 9.23 27.67
C LEU A 184 -2.70 10.71 27.84
N GLU A 185 -3.71 11.55 27.62
CA GLU A 185 -3.70 13.00 27.83
C GLU A 185 -2.58 13.71 27.04
N LYS A 186 -2.13 13.11 25.93
CA LYS A 186 -1.11 13.72 25.06
C LYS A 186 -1.67 14.85 24.20
N ASN A 187 -2.99 14.83 23.95
CA ASN A 187 -3.67 15.80 23.11
C ASN A 187 -3.03 15.94 21.71
N LEU A 188 -2.58 14.83 21.13
CA LEU A 188 -1.96 14.79 19.81
C LEU A 188 -3.04 14.55 18.74
N PRO A 189 -3.21 15.48 17.77
CA PRO A 189 -4.07 15.23 16.63
C PRO A 189 -3.44 14.21 15.67
N MET A 190 -4.27 13.60 14.83
CA MET A 190 -3.82 12.76 13.72
C MET A 190 -3.86 13.54 12.41
N HIS A 191 -2.74 13.55 11.70
CA HIS A 191 -2.58 14.10 10.36
C HIS A 191 -2.81 12.99 9.33
N MET A 192 -4.03 12.92 8.77
CA MET A 192 -4.31 12.10 7.60
C MET A 192 -3.74 12.82 6.38
N ASN A 193 -2.49 12.53 6.06
CA ASN A 193 -1.69 13.29 5.09
C ASN A 193 -1.15 12.41 3.94
N GLY A 194 -1.72 11.21 3.77
CA GLY A 194 -1.30 10.26 2.75
C GLY A 194 -1.32 10.86 1.34
N TYR A 195 -2.32 11.68 1.01
CA TYR A 195 -2.40 12.31 -0.31
C TYR A 195 -1.22 13.22 -0.61
N ASN A 196 -0.85 14.09 0.34
CA ASN A 196 0.26 15.03 0.14
C ASN A 196 1.60 14.29 0.05
N ASN A 197 1.77 13.22 0.84
CA ASN A 197 2.94 12.34 0.78
C ASN A 197 3.05 11.66 -0.59
N SER A 198 1.98 11.01 -1.04
CA SER A 198 1.91 10.33 -2.34
C SER A 198 2.14 11.30 -3.49
N LYS A 199 1.42 12.43 -3.51
CA LYS A 199 1.57 13.49 -4.52
C LYS A 199 3.00 14.02 -4.61
N SER A 200 3.71 14.16 -3.49
CA SER A 200 5.11 14.61 -3.50
C SER A 200 6.02 13.64 -4.24
N ALA A 201 5.86 12.34 -4.01
CA ALA A 201 6.62 11.29 -4.68
C ALA A 201 6.25 11.20 -6.17
N LEU A 202 4.96 11.27 -6.51
CA LEU A 202 4.48 11.27 -7.90
C LEU A 202 4.99 12.48 -8.69
N ASN A 203 4.96 13.68 -8.11
CA ASN A 203 5.47 14.88 -8.76
C ASN A 203 6.98 14.77 -9.03
N TRP A 204 7.75 14.27 -8.06
CA TRP A 204 9.17 14.02 -8.25
C TRP A 204 9.41 12.95 -9.33
N ALA A 205 8.64 11.86 -9.31
CA ALA A 205 8.75 10.78 -10.30
C ALA A 205 8.47 11.28 -11.72
N LEU A 206 7.40 12.05 -11.93
CA LEU A 206 7.04 12.61 -13.23
C LEU A 206 8.12 13.57 -13.76
N GLN A 207 8.74 14.37 -12.89
CA GLN A 207 9.83 15.26 -13.28
C GLN A 207 11.08 14.49 -13.73
N ASN A 208 11.35 13.33 -13.11
CA ASN A 208 12.56 12.54 -13.39
C ASN A 208 12.37 11.52 -14.52
N PHE A 209 11.14 11.03 -14.70
CA PHE A 209 10.75 10.02 -15.67
C PHE A 209 9.48 10.46 -16.45
N PRO A 210 9.54 11.58 -17.20
CA PRO A 210 8.36 12.10 -17.88
C PRO A 210 7.91 11.22 -19.06
N ASP A 211 8.83 10.49 -19.67
CA ASP A 211 8.64 9.74 -20.92
C ASP A 211 9.00 8.26 -20.71
N VAL A 212 8.08 7.52 -20.10
CA VAL A 212 8.20 6.08 -19.86
C VAL A 212 7.44 5.28 -20.92
N GLU A 213 8.01 4.16 -21.34
CA GLU A 213 7.37 3.17 -22.21
C GLU A 213 6.48 2.23 -21.38
N ASP A 214 6.96 1.82 -20.19
CA ASP A 214 6.24 0.95 -19.26
C ASP A 214 6.08 1.66 -17.90
N LEU A 215 4.84 1.79 -17.45
CA LEU A 215 4.49 2.36 -16.14
C LEU A 215 3.65 1.36 -15.34
N VAL A 216 4.21 0.91 -14.23
CA VAL A 216 3.55 0.00 -13.29
C VAL A 216 3.25 0.74 -11.99
N VAL A 217 2.01 0.66 -11.53
CA VAL A 217 1.60 1.13 -10.20
C VAL A 217 1.25 -0.08 -9.37
N GLY A 218 2.02 -0.33 -8.31
CA GLY A 218 1.84 -1.48 -7.43
C GLY A 218 1.57 -1.08 -6.00
N GLY A 219 1.01 -1.97 -5.22
CA GLY A 219 0.95 -1.82 -3.77
C GLY A 219 0.45 -3.06 -3.07
N ALA A 220 0.80 -3.19 -1.79
CA ALA A 220 0.44 -4.33 -0.95
C ALA A 220 -0.33 -3.89 0.29
N SER A 221 -1.33 -4.66 0.73
CA SER A 221 -2.18 -4.34 1.88
C SER A 221 -2.84 -2.96 1.73
N ALA A 222 -2.70 -2.04 2.69
CA ALA A 222 -3.13 -0.64 2.55
C ALA A 222 -2.57 0.05 1.29
N GLY A 223 -1.38 -0.35 0.83
CA GLY A 223 -0.79 0.14 -0.41
C GLY A 223 -1.54 -0.34 -1.66
N SER A 224 -2.24 -1.48 -1.61
CA SER A 224 -3.11 -1.95 -2.69
C SER A 224 -4.22 -0.93 -2.96
N PHE A 225 -4.83 -0.37 -1.91
CA PHE A 225 -5.78 0.74 -2.06
C PHE A 225 -5.13 1.97 -2.69
N GLY A 226 -3.93 2.35 -2.24
CA GLY A 226 -3.17 3.43 -2.86
C GLY A 226 -2.97 3.22 -4.36
N ALA A 227 -2.51 2.03 -4.76
CA ALA A 227 -2.31 1.68 -6.16
C ALA A 227 -3.59 1.77 -7.00
N GLN A 228 -4.69 1.20 -6.48
CA GLN A 228 -5.99 1.21 -7.16
C GLN A 228 -6.53 2.65 -7.31
N PHE A 229 -6.52 3.43 -6.23
CA PHE A 229 -7.15 4.76 -6.20
C PHE A 229 -6.34 5.87 -6.87
N PHE A 230 -5.00 5.77 -6.84
CA PHE A 230 -4.15 6.71 -7.58
C PHE A 230 -3.99 6.33 -9.06
N SER A 231 -4.40 5.12 -9.49
CA SER A 231 -4.11 4.63 -10.84
C SER A 231 -4.57 5.59 -11.95
N ASN A 232 -5.82 6.05 -11.93
CA ASN A 232 -6.31 7.02 -12.93
C ASN A 232 -5.55 8.36 -12.85
N HIS A 233 -5.28 8.86 -11.64
CA HIS A 233 -4.53 10.12 -11.49
C HIS A 233 -3.11 10.01 -12.06
N ILE A 234 -2.44 8.88 -11.84
CA ILE A 234 -1.12 8.59 -12.39
C ILE A 234 -1.19 8.45 -13.91
N ALA A 235 -2.20 7.76 -14.44
CA ALA A 235 -2.41 7.64 -15.87
C ALA A 235 -2.55 9.03 -16.55
N ASP A 236 -3.32 9.93 -15.93
CA ASP A 236 -3.48 11.31 -16.38
C ASP A 236 -2.16 12.10 -16.29
N MET A 237 -1.45 12.01 -15.15
CA MET A 237 -0.17 12.69 -14.92
C MET A 237 0.89 12.34 -15.97
N TRP A 238 0.96 11.07 -16.37
CA TRP A 238 1.89 10.60 -17.41
C TRP A 238 1.31 10.69 -18.83
N SER A 239 0.04 11.07 -18.97
CA SER A 239 -0.67 11.12 -20.25
C SER A 239 -0.58 9.80 -21.01
N VAL A 240 -0.83 8.68 -20.32
CA VAL A 240 -0.51 7.33 -20.80
C VAL A 240 -1.15 7.02 -22.16
N ASP A 241 -2.41 7.39 -22.37
CA ASP A 241 -3.11 7.19 -23.65
C ASP A 241 -2.49 8.01 -24.79
N ALA A 242 -2.16 9.27 -24.52
CA ALA A 242 -1.60 10.18 -25.52
C ALA A 242 -0.18 9.78 -25.92
N LYS A 243 0.59 9.19 -24.99
CA LYS A 243 1.96 8.73 -25.21
C LYS A 243 2.05 7.27 -25.67
N GLY A 244 0.96 6.50 -25.57
CA GLY A 244 0.97 5.07 -25.83
C GLY A 244 1.79 4.28 -24.82
N THR A 245 1.94 4.80 -23.59
CA THR A 245 2.63 4.14 -22.49
C THR A 245 1.85 2.89 -22.06
N GLN A 246 2.54 1.76 -21.87
CA GLN A 246 1.93 0.57 -21.30
C GLN A 246 1.69 0.78 -19.81
N PHE A 247 0.43 0.94 -19.44
CA PHE A 247 0.03 1.20 -18.06
C PHE A 247 -0.53 -0.05 -17.38
N SER A 248 0.03 -0.41 -16.23
CA SER A 248 -0.40 -1.60 -15.49
C SER A 248 -0.51 -1.35 -13.99
N VAL A 249 -1.46 -2.00 -13.32
CA VAL A 249 -1.76 -1.86 -11.89
C VAL A 249 -1.66 -3.22 -11.19
N MET A 250 -0.91 -3.30 -10.09
CA MET A 250 -0.80 -4.49 -9.23
C MET A 250 -1.37 -4.22 -7.86
N ALA A 251 -2.38 -5.00 -7.47
CA ALA A 251 -3.07 -4.91 -6.21
C ALA A 251 -2.85 -6.19 -5.40
N ASP A 252 -1.98 -6.15 -4.40
CA ASP A 252 -1.62 -7.29 -3.56
C ASP A 252 -2.35 -7.25 -2.21
N SER A 253 -3.13 -8.29 -1.96
CA SER A 253 -3.81 -8.59 -0.68
C SER A 253 -4.83 -7.54 -0.25
N TYR A 254 -5.56 -6.98 -1.21
CA TYR A 254 -6.78 -6.21 -0.95
C TYR A 254 -7.60 -5.95 -2.22
N VAL A 255 -8.93 -6.18 -2.16
CA VAL A 255 -9.89 -5.83 -3.24
C VAL A 255 -11.11 -5.04 -2.76
N GLY A 256 -11.23 -4.81 -1.44
CA GLY A 256 -12.24 -3.92 -0.85
C GLY A 256 -13.49 -4.60 -0.30
N VAL A 257 -13.39 -5.85 0.18
CA VAL A 257 -14.48 -6.52 0.90
C VAL A 257 -14.72 -5.80 2.24
N PHE A 258 -15.80 -5.02 2.31
CA PHE A 258 -16.15 -4.16 3.44
C PHE A 258 -17.61 -4.36 3.85
N PRO A 259 -17.98 -4.03 5.10
CA PRO A 259 -19.37 -4.07 5.54
C PRO A 259 -20.28 -3.14 4.71
N GLU A 260 -21.49 -3.58 4.39
CA GLU A 260 -22.44 -2.83 3.54
C GLU A 260 -22.82 -1.46 4.14
N ASN A 261 -22.86 -1.36 5.47
CA ASN A 261 -23.17 -0.13 6.22
C ASN A 261 -22.00 0.86 6.26
N ARG A 262 -20.78 0.43 5.94
CA ARG A 262 -19.52 1.20 5.97
C ARG A 262 -18.67 0.82 4.74
N PRO A 263 -19.17 1.05 3.51
CA PRO A 263 -18.44 0.68 2.31
C PRO A 263 -17.18 1.55 2.15
N VAL A 264 -16.25 1.11 1.30
CA VAL A 264 -14.98 1.82 1.03
C VAL A 264 -15.16 3.33 0.79
N PRO A 265 -16.11 3.83 -0.03
CA PRO A 265 -16.30 5.27 -0.19
C PRO A 265 -16.67 6.03 1.10
N ALA A 266 -17.33 5.38 2.07
CA ALA A 266 -17.58 5.98 3.38
C ALA A 266 -16.28 6.17 4.17
N LEU A 267 -15.36 5.20 4.10
CA LEU A 267 -14.03 5.31 4.70
C LEU A 267 -13.19 6.40 4.01
N LEU A 268 -13.22 6.47 2.67
CA LEU A 268 -12.53 7.51 1.91
C LEU A 268 -13.03 8.91 2.26
N LYS A 269 -14.34 9.10 2.46
CA LYS A 269 -14.91 10.35 2.97
C LYS A 269 -14.43 10.68 4.37
N TYR A 270 -14.37 9.69 5.26
CA TYR A 270 -13.87 9.88 6.62
C TYR A 270 -12.45 10.45 6.63
N PHE A 271 -11.58 9.93 5.75
CA PHE A 271 -10.20 10.41 5.53
C PHE A 271 -10.11 11.76 4.79
N GLY A 272 -11.22 12.29 4.27
CA GLY A 272 -11.25 13.49 3.44
C GLY A 272 -10.74 13.27 2.01
N ALA A 273 -10.57 12.01 1.58
CA ALA A 273 -9.99 11.66 0.29
C ALA A 273 -10.89 12.05 -0.89
N CYS A 274 -12.21 11.86 -0.78
CA CYS A 274 -13.16 12.20 -1.85
C CYS A 274 -13.32 13.72 -2.10
N GLU A 275 -13.00 14.56 -1.11
CA GLU A 275 -13.21 16.01 -1.17
C GLU A 275 -11.90 16.79 -1.40
N ASN A 276 -10.82 16.38 -0.73
CA ASN A 276 -9.56 17.13 -0.67
C ASN A 276 -8.34 16.34 -1.12
N GLY A 277 -8.45 15.01 -1.24
CA GLY A 277 -7.33 14.14 -1.53
C GLY A 277 -7.20 13.87 -3.01
N LEU A 278 -7.74 12.74 -3.44
CA LEU A 278 -7.67 12.27 -4.81
C LEU A 278 -8.38 13.28 -5.70
N ALA A 279 -7.63 13.98 -6.55
CA ALA A 279 -8.17 14.86 -7.58
C ALA A 279 -8.85 14.02 -8.68
N PHE A 280 -9.80 13.20 -8.27
CA PHE A 280 -10.58 12.34 -9.13
C PHE A 280 -11.24 13.20 -10.21
N PRO A 281 -11.24 12.73 -11.46
CA PRO A 281 -12.17 13.21 -12.48
C PRO A 281 -13.59 13.31 -11.92
N ALA A 282 -14.37 14.25 -12.45
CA ALA A 282 -15.65 14.65 -11.85
C ALA A 282 -16.65 13.50 -11.68
N ASP A 283 -16.62 12.54 -12.60
CA ASP A 283 -17.38 11.28 -12.58
C ASP A 283 -16.94 10.34 -11.45
N ILE A 284 -15.64 10.07 -11.32
CA ILE A 284 -15.10 9.23 -10.23
C ILE A 284 -15.33 9.92 -8.87
N ALA A 285 -15.15 11.24 -8.81
CA ALA A 285 -15.44 12.04 -7.63
C ALA A 285 -16.93 11.98 -7.26
N ALA A 286 -17.84 11.96 -8.24
CA ALA A 286 -19.26 11.82 -7.99
C ALA A 286 -19.59 10.45 -7.37
N VAL A 287 -18.96 9.36 -7.84
CA VAL A 287 -19.12 8.03 -7.22
C VAL A 287 -18.59 8.02 -5.79
N CYS A 288 -17.38 8.53 -5.55
CA CYS A 288 -16.79 8.63 -4.20
C CYS A 288 -17.71 9.42 -3.25
N ASN A 289 -18.31 10.51 -3.74
CA ASN A 289 -19.18 11.39 -2.96
C ASN A 289 -20.63 10.88 -2.84
N THR A 290 -21.03 9.89 -3.63
CA THR A 290 -22.38 9.30 -3.56
C THR A 290 -22.56 8.52 -2.26
N LYS A 291 -23.76 8.61 -1.66
CA LYS A 291 -24.10 7.85 -0.46
C LYS A 291 -24.34 6.39 -0.86
N ASN A 292 -23.75 5.45 -0.11
CA ASN A 292 -23.87 4.01 -0.33
C ASN A 292 -23.29 3.51 -1.68
N SER A 293 -22.41 4.28 -2.33
CA SER A 293 -21.59 3.70 -3.41
C SER A 293 -20.71 2.60 -2.83
N SER A 294 -20.57 1.53 -3.60
CA SER A 294 -19.73 0.39 -3.26
C SER A 294 -18.29 0.62 -3.70
N VAL A 295 -17.38 -0.27 -3.28
CA VAL A 295 -16.03 -0.30 -3.86
C VAL A 295 -16.08 -0.65 -5.35
N VAL A 296 -17.04 -1.48 -5.75
CA VAL A 296 -17.20 -1.93 -7.13
C VAL A 296 -17.49 -0.72 -8.01
N ASP A 297 -18.48 0.10 -7.67
CA ASP A 297 -18.83 1.31 -8.43
C ASP A 297 -17.63 2.25 -8.61
N LEU A 298 -16.82 2.41 -7.54
CA LEU A 298 -15.67 3.32 -7.55
C LEU A 298 -14.54 2.80 -8.42
N VAL A 299 -14.17 1.53 -8.27
CA VAL A 299 -13.04 0.94 -9.01
C VAL A 299 -13.43 0.63 -10.46
N GLU A 300 -14.68 0.28 -10.74
CA GLU A 300 -15.19 0.20 -12.12
C GLU A 300 -15.04 1.54 -12.83
N ALA A 301 -15.47 2.65 -12.21
CA ALA A 301 -15.29 3.98 -12.80
C ALA A 301 -13.81 4.33 -13.05
N ILE A 302 -12.90 3.88 -12.18
CA ILE A 302 -11.44 4.03 -12.37
C ILE A 302 -10.94 3.18 -13.55
N ILE A 303 -11.39 1.94 -13.68
CA ILE A 303 -11.00 1.04 -14.78
C ILE A 303 -11.56 1.55 -16.11
N GLU A 304 -12.81 2.02 -16.14
CA GLU A 304 -13.46 2.59 -17.33
C GLU A 304 -12.76 3.83 -17.85
N ALA A 305 -12.24 4.66 -16.94
CA ALA A 305 -11.48 5.85 -17.31
C ALA A 305 -10.14 5.52 -17.99
N GLN A 306 -9.61 4.30 -17.79
CA GLN A 306 -8.33 3.83 -18.36
C GLN A 306 -8.51 2.45 -19.01
N PRO A 307 -9.24 2.34 -20.14
CA PRO A 307 -9.65 1.05 -20.72
C PRO A 307 -8.46 0.22 -21.23
N ASN A 308 -7.32 0.87 -21.49
CA ASN A 308 -6.06 0.23 -21.87
C ASN A 308 -5.12 0.09 -20.67
N SER A 309 -5.64 -0.22 -19.48
CA SER A 309 -4.83 -0.55 -18.31
C SER A 309 -4.92 -2.04 -17.98
N LYS A 310 -3.78 -2.67 -17.67
CA LYS A 310 -3.73 -4.08 -17.24
C LYS A 310 -3.76 -4.14 -15.72
N TRP A 311 -4.63 -4.94 -15.13
CA TRP A 311 -4.74 -5.05 -13.67
C TRP A 311 -4.44 -6.47 -13.23
N LEU A 312 -3.59 -6.64 -12.22
CA LEU A 312 -3.32 -7.92 -11.57
C LEU A 312 -3.67 -7.83 -10.09
N PHE A 313 -4.66 -8.62 -9.68
CA PHE A 313 -5.07 -8.74 -8.28
C PHE A 313 -4.52 -10.05 -7.69
N ILE A 314 -3.72 -9.95 -6.64
CA ILE A 314 -3.05 -11.09 -5.98
C ILE A 314 -3.66 -11.21 -4.59
N ASN A 315 -4.29 -12.33 -4.25
CA ASN A 315 -4.95 -12.49 -2.94
C ASN A 315 -4.88 -13.94 -2.42
N SER A 316 -4.73 -14.09 -1.11
CA SER A 316 -5.10 -15.34 -0.45
C SER A 316 -6.62 -15.46 -0.40
N LYS A 317 -7.16 -16.67 -0.54
CA LYS A 317 -8.62 -16.91 -0.43
C LYS A 317 -9.16 -16.60 0.97
N GLY A 318 -8.35 -16.84 2.00
CA GLY A 318 -8.70 -16.70 3.40
C GLY A 318 -8.00 -15.58 4.16
N ASP A 319 -7.41 -14.60 3.46
CA ASP A 319 -6.56 -13.53 4.01
C ASP A 319 -7.01 -13.05 5.41
N GLU A 320 -6.19 -13.36 6.41
CA GLU A 320 -6.51 -13.12 7.82
C GLU A 320 -6.64 -11.61 8.11
N VAL A 321 -5.79 -10.79 7.51
CA VAL A 321 -5.75 -9.33 7.76
C VAL A 321 -6.96 -8.65 7.14
N GLN A 322 -7.41 -9.07 5.95
CA GLN A 322 -8.65 -8.56 5.36
C GLN A 322 -9.86 -8.88 6.25
N ARG A 323 -9.92 -10.09 6.83
CA ARG A 323 -11.00 -10.50 7.75
C ARG A 323 -10.98 -9.71 9.05
N TYR A 324 -9.81 -9.48 9.62
CA TYR A 324 -9.66 -8.64 10.82
C TYR A 324 -10.02 -7.18 10.53
N TYR A 325 -9.58 -6.64 9.41
CA TYR A 325 -9.88 -5.25 9.07
C TYR A 325 -11.37 -5.05 8.78
N TYR A 326 -12.03 -6.02 8.14
CA TYR A 326 -13.49 -6.05 8.02
C TYR A 326 -14.16 -5.96 9.40
N ALA A 327 -13.72 -6.76 10.37
CA ALA A 327 -14.28 -6.76 11.72
C ALA A 327 -14.01 -5.43 12.46
N ILE A 328 -12.82 -4.83 12.29
CA ILE A 328 -12.50 -3.49 12.81
C ILE A 328 -13.46 -2.45 12.23
N VAL A 329 -13.71 -2.49 10.92
CA VAL A 329 -14.62 -1.54 10.27
C VAL A 329 -16.06 -1.74 10.76
N GLU A 330 -16.52 -2.97 10.93
CA GLU A 330 -17.90 -3.27 11.36
C GLU A 330 -18.14 -3.00 12.85
N GLU A 331 -17.30 -3.57 13.70
CA GLU A 331 -17.52 -3.63 15.15
C GLU A 331 -16.74 -2.54 15.92
N GLY A 332 -15.77 -1.89 15.26
CA GLY A 332 -14.81 -1.00 15.92
C GLY A 332 -13.84 -1.76 16.82
N ILE A 333 -12.91 -1.03 17.46
CA ILE A 333 -11.92 -1.66 18.34
C ILE A 333 -12.54 -2.35 19.57
N GLN A 334 -13.75 -1.97 19.96
CA GLN A 334 -14.48 -2.57 21.09
C GLN A 334 -14.90 -4.01 20.83
N GLY A 335 -14.98 -4.45 19.57
CA GLY A 335 -15.28 -5.84 19.21
C GLY A 335 -14.12 -6.81 19.45
N TYR A 336 -12.88 -6.31 19.61
CA TYR A 336 -11.70 -7.15 19.84
C TYR A 336 -11.84 -7.96 21.15
N PRO A 337 -11.56 -9.28 21.17
CA PRO A 337 -10.81 -10.07 20.19
C PRO A 337 -11.62 -10.75 19.07
N PHE A 338 -12.68 -10.12 18.54
CA PHE A 338 -13.48 -10.55 17.38
C PHE A 338 -13.76 -12.06 17.35
N PRO A 339 -14.65 -12.57 18.22
CA PRO A 339 -14.87 -14.01 18.35
C PRO A 339 -15.45 -14.67 17.09
N HIS A 340 -15.95 -13.87 16.14
CA HIS A 340 -16.65 -14.32 14.94
C HIS A 340 -16.13 -13.60 13.69
N LEU A 341 -14.85 -13.79 13.37
CA LEU A 341 -14.32 -13.34 12.08
C LEU A 341 -15.10 -13.96 10.92
N MET A 342 -15.25 -13.17 9.85
CA MET A 342 -15.73 -13.67 8.55
C MET A 342 -14.97 -14.96 8.20
N SER A 343 -15.68 -15.98 7.73
CA SER A 343 -15.04 -17.22 7.26
C SER A 343 -14.27 -17.00 5.95
N GLU A 344 -13.24 -17.79 5.72
CA GLU A 344 -12.44 -17.75 4.48
C GLU A 344 -13.32 -17.94 3.22
N ASP A 345 -14.28 -18.85 3.25
CA ASP A 345 -15.19 -19.08 2.11
C ASP A 345 -16.03 -17.85 1.75
N ILE A 346 -16.51 -17.11 2.75
CA ILE A 346 -17.28 -15.86 2.56
C ILE A 346 -16.36 -14.76 2.03
N LEU A 347 -15.15 -14.61 2.58
CA LEU A 347 -14.18 -13.65 2.07
C LEU A 347 -13.90 -13.95 0.59
N TYR A 348 -13.54 -15.19 0.26
CA TYR A 348 -13.25 -15.60 -1.10
C TYR A 348 -14.42 -15.37 -2.06
N ALA A 349 -15.64 -15.72 -1.65
CA ALA A 349 -16.84 -15.48 -2.45
C ALA A 349 -17.06 -13.98 -2.74
N ASN A 350 -16.90 -13.12 -1.71
CA ASN A 350 -17.04 -11.67 -1.87
C ASN A 350 -15.93 -11.08 -2.74
N MET A 351 -14.68 -11.49 -2.55
CA MET A 351 -13.56 -11.05 -3.39
C MET A 351 -13.77 -11.48 -4.84
N SER A 352 -14.20 -12.71 -5.07
CA SER A 352 -14.47 -13.22 -6.42
C SER A 352 -15.59 -12.44 -7.11
N ALA A 353 -16.68 -12.15 -6.40
CA ALA A 353 -17.77 -11.35 -6.93
C ALA A 353 -17.33 -9.93 -7.35
N ILE A 354 -16.48 -9.28 -6.55
CA ILE A 354 -15.90 -7.96 -6.87
C ILE A 354 -15.03 -8.05 -8.14
N LEU A 355 -14.09 -9.01 -8.20
CA LEU A 355 -13.17 -9.12 -9.34
C LEU A 355 -13.88 -9.57 -10.62
N ASP A 356 -14.93 -10.37 -10.52
CA ASP A 356 -15.76 -10.74 -11.65
C ASP A 356 -16.55 -9.56 -12.20
N ALA A 357 -17.01 -8.63 -11.34
CA ALA A 357 -17.60 -7.37 -11.78
C ALA A 357 -16.60 -6.56 -12.62
N TYR A 358 -15.35 -6.39 -12.14
CA TYR A 358 -14.30 -5.70 -12.89
C TYR A 358 -13.99 -6.35 -14.25
N LYS A 359 -14.02 -7.69 -14.34
CA LYS A 359 -13.85 -8.42 -15.62
C LYS A 359 -14.97 -8.15 -16.62
N THR A 360 -16.16 -7.74 -16.18
CA THR A 360 -17.24 -7.34 -17.10
C THR A 360 -16.96 -5.99 -17.76
N VAL A 361 -16.18 -5.13 -17.10
CA VAL A 361 -15.81 -3.79 -17.56
C VAL A 361 -14.57 -3.82 -18.44
N SER A 362 -13.55 -4.62 -18.08
CA SER A 362 -12.30 -4.72 -18.84
C SER A 362 -11.85 -6.17 -19.02
N PRO A 363 -11.42 -6.57 -20.23
CA PRO A 363 -10.83 -7.90 -20.45
C PRO A 363 -9.41 -8.01 -19.89
N PHE A 364 -8.82 -6.91 -19.40
CA PHE A 364 -7.44 -6.86 -18.91
C PHE A 364 -7.35 -6.96 -17.38
N ILE A 365 -8.33 -7.61 -16.75
CA ILE A 365 -8.34 -7.93 -15.31
C ILE A 365 -7.86 -9.36 -15.10
N TYR A 366 -6.71 -9.50 -14.43
CA TYR A 366 -6.06 -10.74 -14.10
C TYR A 366 -6.12 -10.99 -12.60
N THR A 367 -6.24 -12.26 -12.20
CA THR A 367 -6.36 -12.67 -10.81
C THR A 367 -5.36 -13.77 -10.48
N PHE A 368 -4.71 -13.68 -9.33
CA PHE A 368 -3.82 -14.71 -8.79
C PHE A 368 -4.29 -15.05 -7.38
N TYR A 369 -5.00 -16.17 -7.23
CA TYR A 369 -5.48 -16.63 -5.94
C TYR A 369 -4.51 -17.63 -5.32
N VAL A 370 -4.29 -17.52 -4.02
CA VAL A 370 -3.47 -18.45 -3.24
C VAL A 370 -4.33 -19.10 -2.17
N GLU A 371 -4.14 -20.39 -1.94
CA GLU A 371 -4.80 -21.12 -0.86
C GLU A 371 -4.29 -20.67 0.52
N GLY A 372 -5.17 -20.63 1.52
CA GLY A 372 -4.84 -20.25 2.90
C GLY A 372 -5.14 -18.79 3.23
N ASP A 373 -4.51 -18.30 4.30
CA ASP A 373 -4.84 -17.05 5.01
C ASP A 373 -3.70 -16.01 5.02
N HIS A 374 -2.65 -16.27 4.25
CA HIS A 374 -1.46 -15.42 4.17
C HIS A 374 -1.80 -13.99 3.72
N HIS A 375 -1.02 -13.02 4.16
CA HIS A 375 -1.21 -11.61 3.80
C HIS A 375 0.08 -11.07 3.22
N ILE A 376 -0.03 -10.43 2.05
CA ILE A 376 1.01 -9.84 1.18
C ILE A 376 2.00 -10.84 0.57
N PHE A 377 2.28 -10.69 -0.72
CA PHE A 377 3.19 -11.57 -1.46
C PHE A 377 4.36 -10.80 -2.07
N LEU A 378 4.08 -9.67 -2.72
CA LEU A 378 5.04 -8.93 -3.54
C LEU A 378 6.19 -8.33 -2.74
N MET A 379 6.03 -8.14 -1.43
CA MET A 379 7.09 -7.58 -0.58
C MET A 379 7.96 -8.64 0.10
N GLU A 380 7.70 -9.92 -0.16
CA GLU A 380 8.46 -11.02 0.42
C GLU A 380 9.65 -11.44 -0.45
N LYS A 381 10.73 -11.90 0.18
CA LYS A 381 12.00 -12.24 -0.51
C LYS A 381 11.88 -13.39 -1.52
N ASN A 382 10.83 -14.19 -1.43
CA ASN A 382 10.52 -15.33 -2.29
C ASN A 382 9.25 -15.10 -3.11
N PHE A 383 8.85 -13.84 -3.35
CA PHE A 383 7.56 -13.52 -3.97
C PHE A 383 7.32 -14.29 -5.28
N THR A 384 8.38 -14.50 -6.08
CA THR A 384 8.32 -15.21 -7.37
C THR A 384 7.88 -16.67 -7.25
N SER A 385 8.08 -17.29 -6.09
CA SER A 385 7.87 -18.72 -5.85
C SER A 385 6.50 -19.04 -5.26
N TYR A 386 5.68 -18.03 -4.95
CA TYR A 386 4.30 -18.27 -4.51
C TYR A 386 3.52 -18.99 -5.60
N LYS A 387 2.73 -19.98 -5.19
CA LYS A 387 1.96 -20.84 -6.09
C LYS A 387 0.48 -20.51 -5.96
N SER A 388 -0.19 -20.30 -7.09
CA SER A 388 -1.63 -20.10 -7.10
C SER A 388 -2.39 -21.39 -6.78
N ASP A 389 -3.69 -21.26 -6.55
CA ASP A 389 -4.65 -22.37 -6.46
C ASP A 389 -4.71 -23.22 -7.75
N GLU A 390 -4.45 -22.61 -8.90
CA GLU A 390 -4.27 -23.30 -10.20
C GLU A 390 -2.86 -23.87 -10.40
N GLY A 391 -1.95 -23.58 -9.49
CA GLY A 391 -0.60 -24.12 -9.47
C GLY A 391 0.44 -23.37 -10.31
N LEU A 392 0.15 -22.13 -10.71
CA LEU A 392 1.07 -21.24 -11.41
C LEU A 392 1.99 -20.52 -10.42
N LEU A 393 3.24 -20.25 -10.80
CA LEU A 393 4.15 -19.45 -9.98
C LEU A 393 3.91 -17.95 -10.22
N LEU A 394 3.90 -17.15 -9.16
CA LEU A 394 3.67 -15.71 -9.24
C LEU A 394 4.71 -15.01 -10.13
N GLY A 395 5.97 -15.45 -10.08
CA GLY A 395 7.02 -14.92 -10.95
C GLY A 395 6.75 -15.17 -12.44
N ASP A 396 6.21 -16.33 -12.80
CA ASP A 396 5.87 -16.67 -14.19
C ASP A 396 4.68 -15.83 -14.66
N VAL A 397 3.65 -15.70 -13.82
CA VAL A 397 2.46 -14.88 -14.10
C VAL A 397 2.83 -13.41 -14.30
N LEU A 398 3.71 -12.85 -13.44
CA LEU A 398 4.19 -11.48 -13.59
C LEU A 398 4.96 -11.27 -14.90
N ASN A 399 5.83 -12.20 -15.28
CA ASN A 399 6.57 -12.10 -16.55
C ASN A 399 5.63 -12.12 -17.77
N GLU A 400 4.65 -13.03 -17.79
CA GLU A 400 3.67 -13.11 -18.87
C GLU A 400 2.78 -11.86 -18.92
N TRP A 401 2.29 -11.42 -17.76
CA TRP A 401 1.45 -10.25 -17.63
C TRP A 401 2.15 -8.97 -18.11
N LEU A 402 3.42 -8.76 -17.74
CA LEU A 402 4.23 -7.64 -18.22
C LEU A 402 4.44 -7.70 -19.73
N ALA A 403 4.72 -8.88 -20.30
CA ALA A 403 4.96 -9.07 -21.72
C ALA A 403 3.71 -8.98 -22.61
N SER A 404 2.51 -9.11 -22.04
CA SER A 404 1.26 -9.07 -22.80
C SER A 404 0.96 -7.69 -23.40
N ASN A 405 0.74 -7.63 -24.71
CA ASN A 405 0.27 -6.43 -25.41
C ASN A 405 -1.27 -6.45 -25.52
N PHE A 406 -1.89 -5.26 -25.56
CA PHE A 406 -3.34 -5.07 -25.72
C PHE A 406 -3.93 -5.76 -26.97
N SER A 407 -3.11 -6.06 -27.98
CA SER A 407 -3.51 -6.70 -29.24
C SER A 407 -3.52 -8.25 -29.20
N THR A 408 -3.05 -8.88 -28.12
CA THR A 408 -2.81 -10.35 -28.09
C THR A 408 -3.63 -11.15 -27.08
N VAL A 409 -4.53 -10.55 -26.31
CA VAL A 409 -5.24 -11.30 -25.25
C VAL A 409 -6.53 -11.91 -25.78
N ARG A 410 -6.46 -13.19 -26.20
CA ARG A 410 -7.54 -14.11 -25.82
C ARG A 410 -7.45 -14.26 -24.30
N PRO A 411 -8.56 -14.29 -23.55
CA PRO A 411 -8.50 -14.71 -22.16
C PRO A 411 -7.74 -16.05 -22.12
N PRO A 412 -6.85 -16.29 -21.15
CA PRO A 412 -6.30 -17.62 -20.98
C PRO A 412 -7.50 -18.55 -20.80
N VAL A 413 -7.77 -19.37 -21.83
CA VAL A 413 -8.69 -20.49 -21.70
C VAL A 413 -7.91 -21.51 -20.90
N PHE A 414 -7.96 -21.38 -19.57
CA PHE A 414 -7.63 -22.47 -18.69
C PHE A 414 -8.73 -23.50 -18.91
N ALA A 415 -8.41 -24.49 -19.75
CA ALA A 415 -9.31 -25.58 -20.06
C ALA A 415 -9.71 -26.22 -18.72
N ALA A 416 -11.02 -26.22 -18.44
CA ALA A 416 -11.61 -27.11 -17.47
C ALA A 416 -11.18 -28.53 -17.87
N GLY A 417 -10.23 -29.09 -17.14
CA GLY A 417 -9.86 -30.48 -17.26
C GLY A 417 -11.01 -31.32 -16.72
N ASP A 418 -11.62 -32.11 -17.60
CA ASP A 418 -12.54 -33.18 -17.24
C ASP A 418 -11.97 -34.04 -16.10
N LEU A 419 -12.66 -34.06 -14.96
CA LEU A 419 -12.97 -35.26 -14.15
C LEU A 419 -14.02 -34.95 -13.08
#